data_AF-A0A0R0J220-F1
#
_entry.id   AF-A0A0R0J220-F1
#
_cell.length_a   1.000
_cell.length_b   1.000
_cell.length_c   1.000
_cell.angle_alpha   90.00
_cell.angle_beta   90.00
_cell.angle_gamma   90.00
#
_symmetry.space_group_name_H-M   'P 1'
#
loop_
_entity.id
_entity.type
_entity.pdbx_description
1 polymer ?
#
loop_
_entity_poly.entity_id
_entity_poly.type
_entity_poly.pdbx_seq_one_letter_code
_entity_poly.pdbx_strand_id
1 'polypeptide(L)'
;LKDALIGMDLVIIPAGVPHKHGLTKDDLFNINVGIVKTLCEAIAKCCPKAIVNVLSNPVNSTVLITAEVFKRVGTYDPKRLLGVTMLDVVRANMFVAEVLGVDLRYVDVPIIGGHVGITILPLLSQIKPPCSFTLKRSEYPSSTILTS
;
A
#
# COMPACT_ATOMS: atom_id res chain seq x y z
N LEU A 1 21.91 -1.94 10.68
CA LEU A 1 21.04 -2.20 9.50
C LEU A 1 21.49 -3.45 8.74
N LYS A 2 22.76 -3.56 8.31
CA LYS A 2 23.28 -4.73 7.59
C LYS A 2 22.93 -6.07 8.27
N ASP A 3 23.22 -6.19 9.56
CA ASP A 3 22.99 -7.44 10.30
C ASP A 3 21.51 -7.81 10.42
N ALA A 4 20.62 -6.81 10.37
CA ALA A 4 19.17 -7.04 10.37
C ALA A 4 18.63 -7.48 8.99
N LEU A 5 19.43 -7.35 7.92
CA LEU A 5 19.01 -7.63 6.54
C LEU A 5 19.63 -8.90 5.96
N ILE A 6 20.85 -9.27 6.37
CA ILE A 6 21.52 -10.46 5.84
C ILE A 6 20.64 -11.69 6.06
N GLY A 7 20.39 -12.43 4.97
CA GLY A 7 19.63 -13.68 5.02
C GLY A 7 18.11 -13.53 5.13
N MET A 8 17.56 -12.31 5.05
CA MET A 8 16.11 -12.12 5.08
C MET A 8 15.44 -12.60 3.79
N ASP A 9 14.36 -13.36 3.93
CA ASP A 9 13.47 -13.76 2.83
C ASP A 9 12.34 -12.75 2.56
N LEU A 10 11.94 -11.99 3.59
CA LEU A 10 10.91 -10.95 3.55
C LEU A 10 11.38 -9.72 4.33
N VAL A 11 11.22 -8.54 3.73
CA VAL A 11 11.46 -7.25 4.36
C VAL A 11 10.21 -6.39 4.26
N ILE A 12 9.71 -5.93 5.41
CA ILE A 12 8.56 -5.03 5.49
C ILE A 12 9.08 -3.64 5.86
N ILE A 13 8.70 -2.63 5.09
CA ILE A 13 9.12 -1.24 5.28
C ILE A 13 7.92 -0.39 5.73
N PRO A 14 7.60 -0.37 7.04
CA PRO A 14 6.64 0.58 7.61
C PRO A 14 7.28 1.94 7.94
N ALA A 15 8.60 2.07 7.78
CA ALA A 15 9.35 3.24 8.17
C ALA A 15 8.91 4.48 7.40
N GLY A 16 8.59 5.54 8.11
CA GLY A 16 8.17 6.81 7.54
C GLY A 16 7.69 7.74 8.63
N VAL A 17 7.66 9.03 8.34
CA VAL A 17 7.09 10.03 9.22
C VAL A 17 5.59 10.12 8.93
N PRO A 18 4.71 9.94 9.94
CA PRO A 18 3.28 10.14 9.77
C PRO A 18 2.99 11.62 9.52
N HIS A 19 1.80 11.91 8.99
CA HIS A 19 1.35 13.30 8.88
C HIS A 19 1.45 14.00 10.23
N LYS A 20 2.18 15.12 10.27
CA LYS A 20 2.40 15.91 11.47
C LYS A 20 2.06 17.35 11.19
N HIS A 21 1.35 17.99 12.13
CA HIS A 21 1.08 19.43 12.07
C HIS A 21 2.38 20.21 11.88
N GLY A 22 2.40 21.11 10.90
CA GLY A 22 3.55 21.97 10.58
C GLY A 22 4.44 21.47 9.43
N LEU A 23 4.27 20.24 8.92
CA LEU A 23 4.94 19.77 7.71
C LEU A 23 3.96 19.76 6.53
N THR A 24 4.43 20.24 5.37
CA THR A 24 3.64 20.14 4.14
C THR A 24 3.63 18.70 3.62
N LYS A 25 2.72 18.40 2.68
CA LYS A 25 2.71 17.11 1.99
C LYS A 25 4.02 16.83 1.25
N ASP A 26 4.62 17.86 0.65
CA ASP A 26 5.88 17.76 -0.08
C ASP A 26 7.06 17.53 0.86
N ASP A 27 7.05 18.14 2.05
CA ASP A 27 8.07 17.86 3.08
C ASP A 27 8.01 16.40 3.53
N LEU A 28 6.80 15.90 3.83
CA LEU A 28 6.59 14.51 4.23
C LEU A 28 7.01 13.53 3.12
N PHE A 29 6.69 13.88 1.87
CA PHE A 29 7.15 13.12 0.71
C PHE A 29 8.67 13.04 0.69
N ASN A 30 9.37 14.17 0.70
CA ASN A 30 10.83 14.22 0.61
C ASN A 30 11.53 13.45 1.75
N ILE A 31 11.01 13.56 2.97
CA ILE A 31 11.52 12.81 4.13
C ILE A 31 11.36 11.30 3.89
N ASN A 32 10.16 10.86 3.52
CA ASN A 32 9.89 9.43 3.34
C ASN A 32 10.64 8.86 2.13
N VAL A 33 10.84 9.62 1.06
CA VAL A 33 11.72 9.25 -0.06
C VAL A 33 13.14 9.00 0.41
N GLY A 34 13.70 9.88 1.24
CA GLY A 34 15.05 9.71 1.78
C GLY A 34 15.20 8.46 2.65
N ILE A 35 14.21 8.21 3.51
CA ILE A 35 14.16 7.01 4.36
C ILE A 35 14.09 5.74 3.51
N VAL A 36 13.13 5.67 2.58
CA VAL A 36 12.92 4.51 1.71
C VAL A 36 14.16 4.24 0.87
N LYS A 37 14.76 5.26 0.24
CA LYS A 37 15.97 5.11 -0.56
C LYS A 37 17.12 4.49 0.24
N THR A 38 17.36 4.98 1.45
CA THR A 38 18.42 4.47 2.33
C THR A 38 18.19 3.00 2.68
N LEU A 39 16.95 2.62 3.01
CA LEU A 39 16.60 1.24 3.34
C LEU A 39 16.71 0.32 2.10
N CYS A 40 16.23 0.76 0.94
CA CYS A 40 16.32 0.01 -0.31
C CYS A 40 17.78 -0.20 -0.75
N GLU A 41 18.66 0.78 -0.62
CA GLU A 41 20.09 0.61 -0.91
C GLU A 41 20.73 -0.46 -0.02
N ALA A 42 20.30 -0.55 1.25
CA ALA A 42 20.78 -1.58 2.17
C ALA A 42 20.20 -2.96 1.81
N ILE A 43 18.91 -3.06 1.49
CA ILE A 43 18.25 -4.30 1.06
C ILE A 43 18.91 -4.84 -0.20
N ALA A 44 19.14 -4.00 -1.21
CA ALA A 44 19.78 -4.37 -2.46
C ALA A 44 21.18 -4.97 -2.26
N LYS A 45 21.91 -4.52 -1.23
CA LYS A 45 23.26 -5.03 -0.90
C LYS A 45 23.23 -6.29 -0.04
N CYS A 46 22.28 -6.42 0.88
CA CYS A 46 22.32 -7.43 1.94
C CYS A 46 21.42 -8.64 1.67
N CYS A 47 20.27 -8.44 1.03
CA CYS A 47 19.28 -9.46 0.74
C CYS A 47 18.53 -9.16 -0.58
N PRO A 48 19.25 -9.11 -1.73
CA PRO A 48 18.65 -8.73 -3.02
C PRO A 48 17.55 -9.68 -3.52
N LYS A 49 17.43 -10.87 -2.92
CA LYS A 49 16.38 -11.85 -3.24
C LYS A 49 15.19 -11.82 -2.28
N ALA A 50 15.20 -10.95 -1.26
CA ALA A 50 14.06 -10.82 -0.36
C ALA A 50 12.82 -10.32 -1.12
N ILE A 51 11.64 -10.76 -0.69
CA ILE A 51 10.39 -10.07 -1.02
C ILE A 51 10.36 -8.78 -0.21
N VAL A 52 10.01 -7.66 -0.85
CA VAL A 52 10.01 -6.33 -0.25
C VAL A 52 8.60 -5.76 -0.28
N ASN A 53 8.04 -5.58 0.91
CA ASN A 53 6.73 -4.99 1.13
C ASN A 53 6.89 -3.53 1.58
N VAL A 54 6.56 -2.59 0.69
CA VAL A 54 6.64 -1.14 0.97
C VAL A 54 5.31 -0.65 1.52
N LEU A 55 5.31 -0.15 2.75
CA LEU A 55 4.16 0.49 3.40
C LEU A 55 4.38 2.00 3.57
N SER A 56 5.63 2.48 3.43
CA SER A 56 5.99 3.88 3.57
C SER A 56 5.18 4.76 2.64
N ASN A 57 4.41 5.69 3.20
CA ASN A 57 3.61 6.62 2.41
C ASN A 57 4.45 7.72 1.75
N PRO A 58 4.07 8.18 0.55
CA PRO A 58 2.97 7.68 -0.26
C PRO A 58 3.36 6.43 -1.07
N VAL A 59 2.65 5.31 -0.88
CA VAL A 59 2.97 4.00 -1.52
C VAL A 59 3.06 4.11 -3.04
N ASN A 60 2.18 4.92 -3.67
CA ASN A 60 2.17 5.17 -5.11
C ASN A 60 3.52 5.68 -5.66
N SER A 61 4.31 6.37 -4.84
CA SER A 61 5.60 6.92 -5.24
C SER A 61 6.76 6.13 -4.65
N THR A 62 6.67 5.69 -3.40
CA THR A 62 7.77 4.97 -2.72
C THR A 62 8.09 3.64 -3.38
N VAL A 63 7.08 2.93 -3.90
CA VAL A 63 7.29 1.70 -4.69
C VAL A 63 8.11 1.98 -5.96
N LEU A 64 7.82 3.07 -6.67
CA LEU A 64 8.56 3.47 -7.87
C LEU A 64 10.02 3.83 -7.54
N ILE A 65 10.23 4.53 -6.42
CA ILE A 65 11.56 4.87 -5.92
C ILE A 65 12.34 3.61 -5.56
N THR A 66 11.73 2.67 -4.85
CA THR A 66 12.35 1.37 -4.54
C THR A 66 12.74 0.63 -5.81
N ALA A 67 11.86 0.58 -6.81
CA ALA A 67 12.14 -0.04 -8.10
C ALA A 67 13.36 0.61 -8.78
N GLU A 68 13.43 1.94 -8.78
CA GLU A 68 14.53 2.67 -9.41
C GLU A 68 15.87 2.45 -8.70
N VAL A 69 15.86 2.42 -7.36
CA VAL A 69 17.05 2.06 -6.57
C VAL A 69 17.53 0.66 -6.93
N PHE A 70 16.63 -0.33 -6.97
CA PHE A 70 17.00 -1.69 -7.32
C PHE A 70 17.48 -1.83 -8.77
N LYS A 71 16.89 -1.10 -9.73
CA LYS A 71 17.34 -1.08 -11.12
C LYS A 71 18.76 -0.54 -11.22
N ARG A 72 19.04 0.57 -10.54
CA ARG A 72 20.37 1.19 -10.51
C ARG A 72 21.44 0.28 -9.93
N VAL A 73 21.10 -0.53 -8.93
CA VAL A 73 22.03 -1.51 -8.30
C VAL A 73 22.09 -2.83 -9.08
N GLY A 74 21.18 -3.06 -10.04
CA GLY A 74 21.13 -4.28 -10.85
C GLY A 74 20.45 -5.46 -10.16
N THR A 75 19.62 -5.21 -9.14
CA THR A 75 18.95 -6.25 -8.32
C THR A 75 17.43 -6.24 -8.46
N TYR A 76 16.88 -5.47 -9.39
CA TYR A 76 15.44 -5.33 -9.58
C TYR A 76 14.79 -6.63 -10.09
N ASP A 77 13.88 -7.17 -9.29
CA ASP A 77 12.94 -8.22 -9.67
C ASP A 77 11.51 -7.71 -9.44
N PRO A 78 10.72 -7.43 -10.50
CA PRO A 78 9.35 -6.92 -10.35
C PRO A 78 8.41 -7.90 -9.63
N LYS A 79 8.74 -9.19 -9.55
CA LYS A 79 7.92 -10.20 -8.84
C LYS A 79 8.15 -10.19 -7.33
N ARG A 80 9.14 -9.43 -6.85
CA ARG A 80 9.54 -9.39 -5.42
C ARG A 80 9.31 -8.04 -4.77
N LEU A 81 8.86 -7.03 -5.51
CA LEU A 81 8.56 -5.70 -4.97
C LEU A 81 7.06 -5.46 -4.94
N LEU A 82 6.49 -5.31 -3.75
CA LEU A 82 5.06 -5.09 -3.56
C LEU A 82 4.81 -3.82 -2.76
N GLY A 83 3.94 -2.95 -3.30
CA GLY A 83 3.30 -1.89 -2.52
C GLY A 83 2.14 -2.48 -1.74
N VAL A 84 2.14 -2.31 -0.42
CA VAL A 84 1.08 -2.89 0.42
C VAL A 84 -0.12 -1.94 0.45
N THR A 85 -1.20 -2.36 -0.20
CA THR A 85 -2.50 -1.65 -0.24
C THR A 85 -3.60 -2.38 0.55
N MET A 86 -3.22 -3.40 1.33
CA MET A 86 -4.17 -4.32 1.96
C MET A 86 -5.11 -3.64 2.96
N LEU A 87 -4.72 -2.48 3.51
CA LEU A 87 -5.60 -1.67 4.36
C LEU A 87 -6.85 -1.19 3.61
N ASP A 88 -6.74 -0.89 2.31
CA ASP A 88 -7.87 -0.47 1.50
C ASP A 88 -8.88 -1.62 1.31
N VAL A 89 -8.38 -2.83 1.11
CA VAL A 89 -9.19 -4.06 1.02
C VAL A 89 -9.93 -4.29 2.34
N VAL A 90 -9.22 -4.22 3.47
CA VAL A 90 -9.82 -4.39 4.80
C VAL A 90 -10.92 -3.34 5.04
N ARG A 91 -10.67 -2.08 4.69
CA ARG A 91 -11.67 -1.00 4.79
C ARG A 91 -12.88 -1.26 3.91
N ALA A 92 -12.67 -1.60 2.64
CA ALA A 92 -13.77 -1.87 1.71
C ALA A 92 -14.62 -3.06 2.15
N ASN A 93 -13.99 -4.15 2.60
CA ASN A 93 -14.71 -5.32 3.13
C ASN A 93 -15.55 -4.94 4.35
N MET A 94 -15.01 -4.11 5.26
CA MET A 94 -15.74 -3.61 6.43
C MET A 94 -16.99 -2.83 6.04
N PHE A 95 -16.87 -1.85 5.13
CA PHE A 95 -18.03 -1.07 4.69
C PHE A 95 -19.08 -1.90 3.97
N VAL A 96 -18.64 -2.81 3.09
CA VAL A 96 -19.55 -3.69 2.37
C VAL A 96 -20.28 -4.64 3.32
N ALA A 97 -19.58 -5.22 4.29
CA ALA A 97 -20.17 -6.10 5.29
C ALA A 97 -21.25 -5.36 6.10
N GLU A 98 -20.98 -4.12 6.51
CA GLU A 98 -21.93 -3.26 7.20
C GLU A 98 -23.17 -2.95 6.34
N VAL A 99 -22.98 -2.59 5.07
CA VAL A 99 -24.07 -2.27 4.14
C VAL A 99 -24.97 -3.49 3.87
N LEU A 100 -24.38 -4.68 3.78
CA LEU A 100 -25.11 -5.92 3.50
C LEU A 100 -25.65 -6.61 4.77
N GLY A 101 -25.23 -6.19 5.96
CA GLY A 101 -25.59 -6.85 7.22
C GLY A 101 -25.03 -8.27 7.33
N VAL A 102 -23.84 -8.52 6.77
CA VAL A 102 -23.17 -9.82 6.78
C VAL A 102 -21.89 -9.77 7.60
N ASP A 103 -21.35 -10.94 7.95
CA ASP A 103 -20.06 -11.02 8.62
C ASP A 103 -18.92 -10.65 7.67
N LEU A 104 -18.03 -9.76 8.15
CA LEU A 104 -16.83 -9.29 7.44
C LEU A 104 -15.99 -10.42 6.83
N ARG A 105 -15.92 -11.57 7.51
CA ARG A 105 -15.10 -12.72 7.08
C ARG A 105 -15.57 -13.35 5.78
N TYR A 106 -16.81 -13.10 5.37
CA TYR A 106 -17.38 -13.60 4.12
C TYR A 106 -17.37 -12.56 2.99
N VAL A 107 -16.85 -11.35 3.24
CA VAL A 107 -16.79 -10.29 2.24
C VAL A 107 -15.38 -10.17 1.68
N ASP A 108 -15.28 -10.18 0.36
CA ASP A 108 -14.05 -9.91 -0.39
C ASP A 108 -14.34 -8.93 -1.53
N VAL A 109 -13.81 -7.71 -1.40
CA VAL A 109 -13.92 -6.61 -2.38
C VAL A 109 -12.55 -6.41 -3.02
N PRO A 110 -12.39 -6.72 -4.31
CA PRO A 110 -11.15 -6.43 -5.01
C PRO A 110 -10.89 -4.92 -5.08
N ILE A 111 -9.70 -4.49 -4.67
CA ILE A 111 -9.22 -3.11 -4.80
C ILE A 111 -8.10 -3.08 -5.85
N ILE A 112 -8.19 -2.14 -6.79
CA ILE A 112 -7.16 -1.89 -7.80
C ILE A 112 -6.79 -0.40 -7.87
N GLY A 113 -5.75 -0.10 -8.66
CA GLY A 113 -5.28 1.27 -8.87
C GLY A 113 -4.08 1.61 -7.96
N GLY A 114 -4.25 2.60 -7.10
CA GLY A 114 -3.24 3.07 -6.15
C GLY A 114 -3.75 3.07 -4.71
N HIS A 115 -3.00 3.74 -3.83
CA HIS A 115 -3.22 3.82 -2.39
C HIS A 115 -3.41 5.28 -1.91
N VAL A 116 -3.91 6.17 -2.77
CA VAL A 116 -4.16 7.58 -2.41
C VAL A 116 -5.43 8.10 -3.06
N GLY A 117 -6.39 8.54 -2.25
CA GLY A 117 -7.56 9.26 -2.74
C GLY A 117 -8.26 8.51 -3.87
N ILE A 118 -8.61 9.23 -4.94
CA ILE A 118 -9.31 8.70 -6.12
C ILE A 118 -8.58 7.57 -6.87
N THR A 119 -7.31 7.30 -6.54
CA THR A 119 -6.57 6.19 -7.16
C THR A 119 -6.99 4.83 -6.61
N ILE A 120 -7.59 4.79 -5.41
CA ILE A 120 -8.10 3.56 -4.79
C ILE A 120 -9.46 3.23 -5.44
N LEU A 121 -9.53 2.14 -6.20
CA LEU A 121 -10.73 1.76 -6.95
C LEU A 121 -11.31 0.43 -6.46
N PRO A 122 -12.40 0.46 -5.66
CA PRO A 122 -13.12 -0.75 -5.27
C PRO A 122 -13.99 -1.29 -6.40
N LEU A 123 -13.77 -2.55 -6.77
CA LEU A 123 -14.53 -3.24 -7.82
C LEU A 123 -15.78 -3.90 -7.23
N LEU A 124 -16.78 -3.09 -6.91
CA LEU A 124 -18.04 -3.56 -6.30
C LEU A 124 -18.81 -4.55 -7.18
N SER A 125 -18.56 -4.57 -8.49
CA SER A 125 -19.13 -5.58 -9.40
C SER A 125 -18.50 -6.97 -9.26
N GLN A 126 -17.37 -7.09 -8.55
CA GLN A 126 -16.62 -8.35 -8.36
C GLN A 126 -16.58 -8.80 -6.89
N ILE A 127 -17.40 -8.18 -6.04
CA ILE A 127 -17.57 -8.59 -4.65
C ILE A 127 -17.93 -10.09 -4.56
N LYS A 128 -17.34 -10.77 -3.57
CA LYS A 128 -17.79 -12.08 -3.08
C LYS A 128 -18.35 -11.95 -1.66
N PRO A 129 -19.54 -12.52 -1.36
CA PRO A 129 -20.48 -13.12 -2.30
C PRO A 129 -21.06 -12.08 -3.29
N PRO A 130 -21.48 -12.47 -4.50
CA PRO A 130 -22.08 -11.54 -5.46
C PRO A 130 -23.30 -10.84 -4.86
N CYS A 131 -23.32 -9.51 -4.92
CA CYS A 131 -24.47 -8.71 -4.51
C CYS A 131 -24.71 -7.54 -5.49
N SER A 132 -25.97 -7.11 -5.61
CA SER A 132 -26.31 -5.93 -6.40
C SER A 132 -26.46 -4.71 -5.51
N PHE A 133 -25.69 -3.66 -5.78
CA PHE A 133 -25.86 -2.36 -5.15
C PHE A 133 -26.79 -1.50 -6.02
N THR A 134 -27.83 -0.93 -5.42
CA THR A 134 -28.60 0.14 -6.06
C THR A 134 -27.76 1.42 -6.09
N LEU A 135 -27.72 2.11 -7.23
CA LEU A 135 -27.09 3.43 -7.39
C LEU A 135 -27.63 4.51 -6.42
N LYS A 136 -28.75 4.23 -5.74
CA LYS A 136 -29.37 5.12 -4.76
C LYS A 136 -28.60 5.35 -3.46
N ARG A 137 -27.35 4.86 -3.34
CA ARG A 137 -26.50 5.17 -2.18
C ARG A 137 -25.36 6.07 -2.60
N SER A 138 -25.66 7.37 -2.66
CA SER A 138 -24.71 8.47 -2.50
C SER A 138 -24.04 8.50 -1.12
N GLU A 139 -24.28 7.48 -0.28
CA GLU A 139 -23.60 7.23 0.99
C GLU A 139 -22.62 6.05 0.88
N TYR A 140 -21.98 5.83 -0.27
CA TYR A 140 -20.61 5.33 -0.16
C TYR A 140 -19.81 6.52 0.37
N PRO A 141 -19.36 6.54 1.63
CA PRO A 141 -18.41 7.55 2.03
C PRO A 141 -17.11 7.18 1.35
N SER A 142 -16.99 7.57 0.08
CA SER A 142 -15.72 7.56 -0.65
C SER A 142 -14.67 8.23 0.22
N SER A 143 -15.04 9.22 1.05
CA SER A 143 -14.16 9.77 2.08
C SER A 143 -13.50 8.72 2.98
N THR A 144 -14.19 7.69 3.50
CA THR A 144 -13.59 6.80 4.52
C THR A 144 -12.73 5.67 3.93
N ILE A 145 -13.03 5.20 2.71
CA ILE A 145 -12.13 4.28 1.98
C ILE A 145 -10.93 5.05 1.41
N LEU A 146 -11.17 6.26 0.88
CA LEU A 146 -10.17 7.03 0.13
C LEU A 146 -9.28 7.91 1.03
N THR A 147 -9.54 8.04 2.33
CA THR A 147 -8.64 8.72 3.28
C THR A 147 -7.54 7.77 3.76
N SER A 148 -6.48 7.70 2.96
CA SER A 148 -5.15 7.20 3.33
C SER A 148 -4.22 8.37 3.65
#